data_AF-A0A4V6I8A9-F1
#
_entry.id   AF-A0A4V6I8A9-F1
#
_cell.length_a   1.000
_cell.length_b   1.000
_cell.length_c   1.000
_cell.angle_alpha   90.00
_cell.angle_beta   90.00
_cell.angle_gamma   90.00
#
_symmetry.space_group_name_H-M   'P 1'
#
loop_
_entity.id
_entity.type
_entity.pdbx_description
1 polymer ?
#
loop_
_entity_poly.entity_id
_entity_poly.type
_entity_poly.pdbx_seq_one_letter_code
_entity_poly.pdbx_strand_id
1 'polypeptide(L)'
;MDARMACVSRGLYLQNVRFISRRPPKQGKPPIVPPSKKVLYNVVHVPWMKPQDVKELLWRRHVYNNAVISIRDLFKRELEVKEKAGLGLAAMRKMEEEELNNLVSENEQRNKRNSETRADREKSEWEDARRVILDEIEQSLNAEHENVAKRSVEVEEMIRLSDGFVNAENLDEKLTEALENPEVTDYAIDLQGKKMHNPAPVKYLEGTPTRQRGRLYDQTLG
;
A
#
# COMPACT_ATOMS: atom_id res chain seq x y z
N MET A 1 26.60 2.60 -16.06
CA MET A 1 26.82 1.18 -16.38
C MET A 1 25.47 0.52 -16.58
N ASP A 2 25.24 0.12 -17.83
CA ASP A 2 24.36 -0.94 -18.32
C ASP A 2 22.97 -1.17 -17.69
N ALA A 3 21.97 -0.56 -18.33
CA ALA A 3 20.64 -1.16 -18.44
C ALA A 3 20.42 -1.64 -19.88
N ARG A 4 20.88 -2.85 -20.18
CA ARG A 4 20.46 -3.61 -21.36
C ARG A 4 19.02 -4.07 -21.15
N MET A 5 18.05 -3.21 -21.45
CA MET A 5 16.65 -3.60 -21.61
C MET A 5 16.53 -4.37 -22.92
N ALA A 6 16.36 -5.69 -22.80
CA ALA A 6 16.09 -6.60 -23.88
C ALA A 6 14.85 -6.13 -24.66
N CYS A 7 15.07 -5.75 -25.92
CA CYS A 7 14.01 -5.51 -26.87
C CYS A 7 13.38 -6.86 -27.23
N VAL A 8 12.33 -7.26 -26.50
CA VAL A 8 11.46 -8.35 -26.93
C VAL A 8 10.59 -7.80 -28.06
N SER A 9 10.99 -8.09 -29.28
CA SER A 9 10.21 -7.87 -30.49
C SER A 9 8.94 -8.74 -30.45
N ARG A 10 7.93 -8.31 -29.70
CA ARG A 10 6.57 -8.82 -29.88
C ARG A 10 6.07 -8.24 -31.20
N GLY A 11 6.22 -9.03 -32.26
CA GLY A 11 5.56 -8.79 -33.54
C GLY A 11 4.07 -8.62 -33.29
N LEU A 12 3.60 -7.39 -33.31
CA LEU A 12 2.18 -7.05 -33.38
C LEU A 12 1.70 -7.52 -34.74
N TYR A 13 1.28 -8.78 -34.84
CA TYR A 13 0.36 -9.21 -35.88
C TYR A 13 -0.96 -8.48 -35.63
N LEU A 14 -1.02 -7.23 -36.07
CA LEU A 14 -2.25 -6.51 -36.31
C LEU A 14 -2.96 -7.25 -37.44
N GLN A 15 -3.69 -8.31 -37.07
CA GLN A 15 -4.71 -8.87 -37.94
C GLN A 15 -5.65 -7.71 -38.26
N ASN A 16 -5.60 -7.25 -39.51
CA ASN A 16 -6.54 -6.30 -40.08
C ASN A 16 -7.94 -6.93 -39.99
N VAL A 17 -8.60 -6.78 -38.85
CA VAL A 17 -10.02 -7.03 -38.69
C VAL A 17 -10.70 -5.93 -39.50
N ARG A 18 -10.92 -6.18 -40.79
CA ARG A 18 -11.76 -5.33 -41.61
C ARG A 18 -13.15 -5.38 -40.97
N PHE A 19 -13.49 -4.36 -40.18
CA PHE A 19 -14.83 -4.11 -39.68
C PHE A 19 -15.74 -3.75 -40.87
N ILE A 20 -15.99 -4.72 -41.74
CA ILE A 20 -17.09 -4.68 -42.71
C ILE A 20 -18.35 -5.04 -41.93
N SER A 21 -18.67 -4.26 -40.89
CA SER A 21 -19.99 -4.32 -40.28
C SER A 21 -20.87 -3.34 -41.04
N ARG A 22 -22.02 -3.82 -41.51
CA ARG A 22 -23.05 -2.96 -42.09
C ARG A 22 -23.55 -2.06 -40.95
N ARG A 23 -23.12 -0.79 -40.92
CA ARG A 23 -23.68 0.18 -39.98
C ARG A 23 -25.20 0.21 -40.19
N PRO A 24 -26.02 0.14 -39.12
CA PRO A 24 -27.45 0.26 -39.29
C PRO A 24 -27.75 1.61 -39.97
N PRO A 25 -28.64 1.64 -40.97
CA PRO A 25 -29.01 2.90 -41.61
C PRO A 25 -29.51 3.87 -40.55
N LYS A 26 -29.19 5.16 -40.70
CA LYS A 26 -29.70 6.19 -39.79
C LYS A 26 -31.22 6.08 -39.74
N GLN A 27 -31.77 5.92 -38.54
CA GLN A 27 -33.21 5.81 -38.35
C GLN A 27 -33.88 7.09 -38.91
N GLY A 28 -34.93 6.90 -39.70
CA GLY A 28 -35.69 8.01 -40.27
C GLY A 28 -36.47 8.78 -39.21
N LYS A 29 -37.19 9.83 -39.62
CA LYS A 29 -38.09 10.56 -38.70
C LYS A 29 -39.19 9.61 -38.21
N PRO A 30 -39.49 9.57 -36.91
CA PRO A 30 -40.57 8.73 -36.39
C PRO A 30 -41.94 9.24 -36.88
N PRO A 31 -42.96 8.37 -37.03
CA PRO A 31 -44.28 8.73 -37.55
C PRO A 31 -45.03 9.83 -36.77
N ILE A 32 -44.64 10.04 -35.51
CA ILE A 32 -45.22 11.04 -34.60
C ILE A 32 -44.87 12.48 -35.03
N VAL A 33 -43.76 12.65 -35.77
CA VAL A 33 -43.27 13.97 -36.14
C VAL A 33 -43.95 14.42 -37.44
N PRO A 34 -44.58 15.62 -37.48
CA PRO A 34 -45.19 16.10 -38.70
C PRO A 34 -44.14 16.30 -39.81
N PRO A 35 -44.50 16.07 -41.08
CA PRO A 35 -43.62 16.36 -42.20
C PRO A 35 -43.26 17.86 -42.23
N SER A 36 -42.09 18.20 -42.79
CA SER A 36 -41.69 19.62 -42.85
C SER A 36 -42.58 20.39 -43.82
N LYS A 37 -42.72 21.70 -43.59
CA LYS A 37 -43.48 22.62 -44.47
C LYS A 37 -43.03 22.55 -45.94
N LYS A 38 -41.74 22.28 -46.19
CA LYS A 38 -41.20 22.11 -47.55
C LYS A 38 -41.66 20.81 -48.21
N VAL A 39 -41.80 19.72 -47.45
CA VAL A 39 -42.19 18.40 -47.97
C VAL A 39 -43.71 18.29 -48.11
N LEU A 40 -44.49 18.97 -47.25
CA LEU A 40 -45.96 18.95 -47.25
C LEU A 40 -46.60 19.24 -48.60
N TYR A 41 -46.01 20.15 -49.38
CA TYR A 41 -46.53 20.57 -50.68
C TYR A 41 -45.65 20.12 -51.86
N ASN A 42 -44.62 19.31 -51.61
CA ASN A 42 -43.71 18.86 -52.66
C ASN A 42 -44.26 17.62 -53.36
N VAL A 43 -44.75 17.80 -54.58
CA VAL A 43 -45.15 16.68 -55.44
C VAL A 43 -43.92 16.14 -56.15
N VAL A 44 -43.64 14.84 -55.97
CA VAL A 44 -42.54 14.18 -56.68
C VAL A 44 -42.95 13.94 -58.12
N HIS A 45 -42.45 14.76 -59.04
CA HIS A 45 -42.64 14.56 -60.46
C HIS A 45 -41.63 13.53 -60.98
N VAL A 46 -42.12 12.33 -61.26
CA VAL A 46 -41.30 11.29 -61.89
C VAL A 46 -41.13 11.65 -63.37
N PRO A 47 -39.90 11.65 -63.91
CA PRO A 47 -39.69 11.94 -65.32
C PRO A 47 -40.40 10.89 -66.19
N TRP A 48 -41.02 11.36 -67.27
CA TRP A 48 -41.69 10.46 -68.21
C TRP A 48 -40.65 9.65 -68.99
N MET A 49 -40.87 8.34 -69.09
CA MET A 49 -39.96 7.41 -69.74
C MET A 49 -40.67 6.73 -70.90
N LYS A 50 -39.94 6.43 -71.97
CA LYS A 50 -40.52 5.78 -73.14
C LYS A 50 -41.03 4.37 -72.76
N PRO A 51 -42.20 3.93 -73.25
CA PRO A 51 -42.75 2.62 -72.91
C PRO A 51 -41.82 1.44 -73.24
N GLN A 52 -41.02 1.55 -74.30
CA GLN A 52 -40.05 0.54 -74.73
C GLN A 52 -38.95 0.34 -73.66
N ASP A 53 -38.36 1.43 -73.18
CA ASP A 53 -37.29 1.41 -72.17
C ASP A 53 -37.81 0.81 -70.85
N VAL A 54 -39.03 1.16 -70.45
CA VAL A 54 -39.66 0.62 -69.24
C VAL A 54 -39.86 -0.89 -69.35
N LYS A 55 -40.35 -1.39 -70.50
CA LYS A 55 -40.51 -2.83 -70.73
C LYS A 55 -39.19 -3.58 -70.65
N GLU A 56 -38.15 -3.02 -71.27
CA GLU A 56 -36.81 -3.62 -71.23
C GLU A 56 -36.22 -3.64 -69.83
N LEU A 57 -36.30 -2.53 -69.09
CA LEU A 57 -35.82 -2.44 -67.71
C LEU A 57 -36.55 -3.41 -66.78
N LEU A 58 -37.86 -3.55 -66.92
CA LEU A 58 -38.65 -4.51 -66.17
C LEU A 58 -38.21 -5.95 -66.45
N TRP A 59 -38.00 -6.29 -67.72
CA TRP A 59 -37.52 -7.60 -68.12
C TRP A 59 -36.11 -7.88 -67.58
N ARG A 60 -35.16 -6.97 -67.77
CA ARG A 60 -33.79 -7.08 -67.23
C ARG A 60 -33.77 -7.25 -65.72
N ARG A 61 -34.58 -6.46 -65.00
CA ARG A 61 -34.73 -6.56 -63.54
C ARG A 61 -35.27 -7.93 -63.14
N HIS A 62 -36.26 -8.45 -63.87
CA HIS A 62 -36.84 -9.75 -63.58
C HIS A 62 -35.83 -10.88 -63.78
N VAL A 63 -35.13 -10.90 -64.93
CA VAL A 63 -34.09 -11.89 -65.25
C VAL A 63 -32.96 -11.86 -64.21
N TYR A 64 -32.45 -10.66 -63.89
CA TYR A 64 -31.40 -10.50 -62.89
C TYR A 64 -31.83 -10.98 -61.50
N ASN A 65 -33.03 -10.58 -61.05
CA ASN A 65 -33.53 -10.98 -59.74
C ASN A 65 -33.72 -12.50 -59.66
N ASN A 66 -34.22 -13.14 -60.72
CA ASN A 66 -34.37 -14.59 -60.77
C ASN A 66 -33.00 -15.29 -60.65
N ALA A 67 -31.98 -14.79 -61.35
CA ALA A 67 -30.62 -15.33 -61.25
C ALA A 67 -30.04 -15.16 -59.83
N VAL A 68 -30.19 -13.98 -59.22
CA VAL A 68 -29.71 -13.73 -57.84
C VAL A 68 -30.45 -14.58 -56.81
N ILE A 69 -31.75 -14.78 -56.97
CA ILE A 69 -32.54 -15.66 -56.09
C ILE A 69 -32.03 -17.10 -56.22
N SER A 70 -31.80 -17.59 -57.45
CA SER A 70 -31.25 -18.93 -57.69
C SER A 70 -29.89 -19.13 -57.03
N ILE A 71 -28.97 -18.16 -57.15
CA ILE A 71 -27.65 -18.21 -56.49
C ILE A 71 -27.80 -18.22 -54.96
N ARG A 72 -28.71 -17.42 -54.41
CA ARG A 72 -28.98 -17.39 -52.97
C ARG A 72 -29.50 -18.73 -52.47
N ASP A 73 -30.39 -19.37 -53.22
CA ASP A 73 -30.95 -20.67 -52.85
C ASP A 73 -29.90 -21.78 -52.92
N LEU A 74 -28.97 -21.72 -53.88
CA LEU A 74 -27.82 -22.61 -53.93
C LEU A 74 -26.97 -22.49 -52.65
N PHE A 75 -26.60 -21.27 -52.26
CA PHE A 75 -25.81 -21.06 -51.04
C PHE A 75 -26.55 -21.45 -49.77
N LYS A 76 -27.87 -21.25 -49.70
CA LYS A 76 -28.68 -21.75 -48.57
C LYS A 76 -28.60 -23.27 -48.45
N ARG A 77 -28.76 -24.00 -49.56
CA ARG A 77 -28.66 -25.47 -49.57
C ARG A 77 -27.26 -25.95 -49.16
N GLU A 78 -26.21 -25.28 -49.63
CA GLU A 78 -24.83 -25.61 -49.21
C GLU A 78 -24.62 -25.42 -47.71
N LEU A 79 -25.17 -24.35 -47.13
CA LEU A 79 -25.12 -24.12 -45.68
C LEU A 79 -25.89 -25.20 -44.91
N GLU A 80 -27.11 -25.54 -45.35
CA GLU A 80 -27.91 -26.60 -44.74
C GLU A 80 -27.19 -27.96 -44.78
N VAL A 81 -26.51 -28.29 -45.88
CA VAL A 81 -25.70 -29.52 -46.00
C VAL A 81 -24.52 -29.50 -45.03
N LYS A 82 -23.81 -28.36 -44.91
CA LYS A 82 -22.70 -28.20 -43.94
C LYS A 82 -23.16 -28.30 -42.49
N GLU A 83 -24.33 -27.73 -42.17
CA GLU A 83 -24.95 -27.84 -40.85
C GLU A 83 -25.32 -29.30 -40.53
N LYS A 84 -25.97 -30.01 -41.46
CA LYS A 84 -26.29 -31.44 -41.31
C LYS A 84 -25.04 -32.32 -41.16
N ALA A 85 -23.96 -31.96 -41.83
CA ALA A 85 -22.67 -32.65 -41.73
C ALA A 85 -21.92 -32.35 -40.40
N GLY A 86 -22.47 -31.53 -39.50
CA GLY A 86 -21.82 -31.19 -38.23
C GLY A 86 -20.61 -30.26 -38.38
N LEU A 87 -20.38 -29.70 -39.56
CA LEU A 87 -19.37 -28.67 -39.84
C LEU A 87 -19.96 -27.25 -39.75
N GLY A 88 -21.21 -27.16 -39.30
CA GLY A 88 -21.89 -25.88 -39.08
C GLY A 88 -21.26 -25.10 -37.93
N LEU A 89 -21.50 -23.78 -37.93
CA LEU A 89 -21.03 -22.88 -36.88
C LEU A 89 -21.47 -23.32 -35.47
N ALA A 90 -22.63 -23.97 -35.35
CA ALA A 90 -23.16 -24.44 -34.07
C ALA A 90 -22.32 -25.59 -33.46
N ALA A 91 -21.78 -26.49 -34.29
CA ALA A 91 -20.96 -27.59 -33.81
C ALA A 91 -19.57 -27.10 -33.37
N MET A 92 -18.97 -26.18 -34.14
CA MET A 92 -17.72 -25.52 -33.76
C MET A 92 -17.86 -24.78 -32.43
N ARG A 93 -18.95 -24.03 -32.23
CA ARG A 93 -19.20 -23.34 -30.94
C ARG A 93 -19.31 -24.29 -29.77
N LYS A 94 -19.96 -25.44 -29.93
CA LYS A 94 -20.04 -26.44 -28.86
C LYS A 94 -18.67 -27.00 -28.50
N MET A 95 -17.83 -27.29 -29.49
CA MET A 95 -16.46 -27.73 -29.24
C MET A 95 -15.64 -26.64 -28.52
N GLU A 96 -15.77 -25.38 -28.95
CA GLU A 96 -15.13 -24.23 -28.28
C GLU A 96 -15.60 -24.07 -26.81
N GLU A 97 -16.90 -24.26 -26.54
CA GLU A 97 -17.47 -24.23 -25.19
C GLU A 97 -16.94 -25.37 -24.31
N GLU A 98 -16.84 -26.58 -24.85
CA GLU A 98 -16.27 -27.74 -24.16
C GLU A 98 -14.79 -27.55 -23.84
N GLU A 99 -13.99 -27.07 -24.80
CA GLU A 99 -12.59 -26.72 -24.61
C GLU A 99 -12.42 -25.65 -23.53
N LEU A 100 -13.25 -24.60 -23.57
CA LEU A 100 -13.24 -23.54 -22.57
C LEU A 100 -13.54 -24.09 -21.17
N ASN A 101 -14.54 -24.95 -21.04
CA ASN A 101 -14.90 -25.56 -19.76
C ASN A 101 -13.74 -26.41 -19.19
N ASN A 102 -13.04 -27.16 -20.05
CA ASN A 102 -11.87 -27.93 -19.64
C ASN A 102 -10.75 -27.02 -19.12
N LEU A 103 -10.43 -25.94 -19.84
CA LEU A 103 -9.42 -24.98 -19.43
C LEU A 103 -9.76 -24.27 -18.12
N VAL A 104 -11.04 -23.94 -17.90
CA VAL A 104 -11.51 -23.37 -16.63
C VAL A 104 -11.32 -24.36 -15.48
N SER A 105 -11.68 -25.62 -15.67
CA SER A 105 -11.50 -26.67 -14.67
C SER A 105 -10.01 -26.87 -14.29
N GLU A 106 -9.12 -26.89 -15.27
CA GLU A 106 -7.67 -26.98 -15.03
C GLU A 106 -7.15 -25.75 -14.26
N ASN A 107 -7.62 -24.56 -14.61
CA ASN A 107 -7.27 -23.33 -13.93
C ASN A 107 -7.72 -23.34 -12.47
N GLU A 108 -8.95 -23.76 -12.20
CA GLU A 108 -9.47 -23.92 -10.84
C GLU A 108 -8.63 -24.89 -10.02
N GLN A 109 -8.24 -26.04 -10.58
CA GLN A 109 -7.36 -26.99 -9.89
C GLN A 109 -6.00 -26.38 -9.55
N ARG A 110 -5.41 -25.63 -10.50
CA ARG A 110 -4.14 -24.92 -10.26
C ARG A 110 -4.29 -23.84 -9.19
N ASN A 111 -5.39 -23.10 -9.20
CA ASN A 111 -5.67 -22.06 -8.21
C ASN A 111 -5.86 -22.65 -6.81
N LYS A 112 -6.53 -23.81 -6.69
CA LYS A 112 -6.67 -24.54 -5.42
C LYS A 112 -5.31 -24.91 -4.84
N ARG A 113 -4.44 -25.57 -5.63
CA ARG A 113 -3.06 -25.90 -5.21
C ARG A 113 -2.26 -24.65 -4.81
N ASN A 114 -2.39 -23.57 -5.58
CA ASN A 114 -1.75 -22.29 -5.26
C ASN A 114 -2.34 -21.61 -4.01
N SER A 115 -3.60 -21.89 -3.68
CA SER A 115 -4.24 -21.38 -2.47
C SER A 115 -3.74 -22.12 -1.24
N GLU A 116 -3.63 -23.45 -1.32
CA GLU A 116 -3.10 -24.29 -0.24
C GLU A 116 -1.65 -23.89 0.09
N THR A 117 -0.79 -23.80 -0.93
CA THR A 117 0.61 -23.35 -0.73
C THR A 117 0.75 -21.92 -0.24
N ARG A 118 -0.26 -21.05 -0.43
CA ARG A 118 -0.30 -19.71 0.16
C ARG A 118 -0.72 -19.77 1.62
N ALA A 119 -1.75 -20.55 1.95
CA ALA A 119 -2.19 -20.75 3.32
C ALA A 119 -1.09 -21.34 4.20
N ASP A 120 -0.30 -22.29 3.69
CA ASP A 120 0.84 -22.86 4.41
C ASP A 120 1.92 -21.81 4.70
N ARG A 121 2.22 -20.95 3.72
CA ARG A 121 3.19 -19.84 3.87
C ARG A 121 2.70 -18.80 4.85
N GLU A 122 1.46 -18.35 4.70
CA GLU A 122 0.82 -17.39 5.63
C GLU A 122 0.81 -17.93 7.05
N LYS A 123 0.57 -19.23 7.24
CA LYS A 123 0.64 -19.87 8.56
C LYS A 123 2.05 -19.79 9.15
N SER A 124 3.09 -20.10 8.38
CA SER A 124 4.48 -19.97 8.86
C SER A 124 4.86 -18.53 9.17
N GLU A 125 4.48 -17.58 8.31
CA GLU A 125 4.73 -16.15 8.52
C GLU A 125 4.00 -15.64 9.77
N TRP A 126 2.79 -16.15 10.03
CA TRP A 126 2.02 -15.80 11.23
C TRP A 126 2.65 -16.36 12.51
N GLU A 127 3.17 -17.59 12.47
CA GLU A 127 3.92 -18.19 13.58
C GLU A 127 5.22 -17.40 13.87
N ASP A 128 5.92 -16.95 12.83
CA ASP A 128 7.12 -16.11 12.95
C ASP A 128 6.79 -14.74 13.55
N ALA A 129 5.78 -14.06 13.01
CA ALA A 129 5.31 -12.78 13.52
C ALA A 129 4.89 -12.88 14.99
N ARG A 130 4.19 -13.97 15.36
CA ARG A 130 3.80 -14.23 16.75
C ARG A 130 5.01 -14.36 17.67
N ARG A 131 6.08 -15.04 17.24
CA ARG A 131 7.31 -15.16 18.03
C ARG A 131 7.96 -13.80 18.25
N VAL A 132 8.13 -13.01 17.18
CA VAL A 132 8.73 -11.67 17.26
C VAL A 132 7.94 -10.77 18.21
N ILE A 133 6.61 -10.78 18.14
CA ILE A 133 5.76 -9.98 19.03
C ILE A 133 5.91 -10.42 20.49
N LEU A 134 5.97 -11.72 20.76
CA LEU A 134 6.16 -12.21 22.13
C LEU A 134 7.52 -11.80 22.70
N ASP A 135 8.58 -11.88 21.89
CA ASP A 135 9.93 -11.46 22.28
C ASP A 135 9.99 -9.95 22.57
N GLU A 136 9.31 -9.13 21.76
CA GLU A 136 9.20 -7.68 21.99
C GLU A 136 8.42 -7.36 23.28
N ILE A 137 7.32 -8.08 23.52
CA ILE A 137 6.56 -7.95 24.77
C ILE A 137 7.43 -8.31 25.97
N GLU A 138 8.17 -9.42 25.91
CA GLU A 138 9.05 -9.84 27.01
C GLU A 138 10.17 -8.82 27.28
N GLN A 139 10.79 -8.27 26.23
CA GLN A 139 11.80 -7.22 26.35
C GLN A 139 11.22 -5.95 26.98
N SER A 140 10.02 -5.54 26.57
CA SER A 140 9.34 -4.37 27.11
C SER A 140 9.01 -4.53 28.60
N LEU A 141 8.48 -5.69 29.00
CA LEU A 141 8.20 -6.02 30.41
C LEU A 141 9.47 -6.05 31.26
N ASN A 142 10.56 -6.65 30.76
CA ASN A 142 11.84 -6.67 31.48
C ASN A 142 12.39 -5.26 31.70
N ALA A 143 12.34 -4.40 30.66
CA ALA A 143 12.76 -3.01 30.77
C ALA A 143 11.90 -2.22 31.78
N GLU A 144 10.58 -2.45 31.79
CA GLU A 144 9.69 -1.85 32.79
C GLU A 144 10.02 -2.33 34.21
N HIS A 145 10.24 -3.63 34.41
CA HIS A 145 10.62 -4.19 35.70
C HIS A 145 11.94 -3.61 36.22
N GLU A 146 12.96 -3.50 35.37
CA GLU A 146 14.24 -2.86 35.74
C GLU A 146 14.07 -1.39 36.10
N ASN A 147 13.26 -0.64 35.34
CA ASN A 147 12.98 0.75 35.62
C ASN A 147 12.22 0.94 36.94
N VAL A 148 11.21 0.10 37.19
CA VAL A 148 10.47 0.09 38.46
C VAL A 148 11.41 -0.22 39.63
N ALA A 149 12.29 -1.22 39.50
CA ALA A 149 13.24 -1.59 40.54
C ALA A 149 14.25 -0.45 40.85
N LYS A 150 14.76 0.24 39.83
CA LYS A 150 15.65 1.40 40.02
C LYS A 150 14.93 2.52 40.75
N ARG A 151 13.72 2.88 40.29
CA ARG A 151 12.92 3.94 40.90
C ARG A 151 12.48 3.61 42.32
N SER A 152 12.18 2.35 42.63
CA SER A 152 11.84 1.96 44.00
C SER A 152 13.01 2.16 44.95
N VAL A 153 14.24 1.82 44.52
CA VAL A 153 15.45 2.07 45.31
C VAL A 153 15.66 3.56 45.53
N GLU A 154 15.54 4.38 44.47
CA GLU A 154 15.64 5.85 44.59
C GLU A 154 14.61 6.43 45.57
N VAL A 155 13.36 5.96 45.51
CA VAL A 155 12.31 6.39 46.43
C VAL A 155 12.63 5.97 47.88
N GLU A 156 13.11 4.75 48.11
CA GLU A 156 13.53 4.30 49.44
C GLU A 156 14.70 5.11 49.99
N GLU A 157 15.69 5.44 49.17
CA GLU A 157 16.81 6.31 49.54
C GLU A 157 16.33 7.71 49.90
N MET A 158 15.42 8.28 49.11
CA MET A 158 14.82 9.60 49.40
C MET A 158 13.98 9.60 50.68
N ILE A 159 13.25 8.51 50.98
CA ILE A 159 12.53 8.36 52.25
C ILE A 159 13.53 8.35 53.42
N ARG A 160 14.64 7.61 53.33
CA ARG A 160 15.68 7.60 54.38
C ARG A 160 16.33 8.97 54.56
N LEU A 161 16.56 9.71 53.47
CA LEU A 161 17.11 11.07 53.53
C LEU A 161 16.11 12.08 54.10
N SER A 162 14.80 11.83 53.92
CA SER A 162 13.75 12.75 54.37
C SER A 162 13.70 12.90 55.89
N ASP A 163 14.12 11.88 56.64
CA ASP A 163 14.26 11.94 58.10
C ASP A 163 15.27 13.00 58.55
N GLY A 164 16.23 13.36 57.70
CA GLY A 164 17.24 14.40 57.95
C GLY A 164 16.84 15.81 57.51
N PHE A 165 15.64 16.01 56.95
CA PHE A 165 15.21 17.31 56.47
C PHE A 165 14.79 18.26 57.60
N VAL A 166 15.02 19.55 57.38
CA VAL A 166 14.70 20.60 58.35
C VAL A 166 13.21 20.95 58.25
N ASN A 167 12.48 20.65 59.31
CA ASN A 167 11.09 21.06 59.49
C ASN A 167 10.98 22.37 60.29
N ALA A 168 9.82 23.01 60.25
CA ALA A 168 9.57 24.24 61.01
C ALA A 168 9.81 24.09 62.52
N GLU A 169 9.60 22.89 63.06
CA GLU A 169 9.81 22.56 64.47
C GLU A 169 11.29 22.36 64.82
N ASN A 170 12.09 21.78 63.92
CA ASN A 170 13.51 21.43 64.16
C ASN A 170 14.49 22.51 63.68
N LEU A 171 13.99 23.67 63.25
CA LEU A 171 14.76 24.70 62.56
C LEU A 171 15.82 25.35 63.46
N ASP A 172 15.42 25.77 64.67
CA ASP A 172 16.30 26.49 65.60
C ASP A 172 17.45 25.60 66.09
N GLU A 173 17.16 24.32 66.37
CA GLU A 173 18.16 23.33 66.79
C GLU A 173 19.20 23.08 65.68
N LYS A 174 18.75 22.85 64.44
CA LYS A 174 19.64 22.66 63.29
C LYS A 174 20.47 23.90 62.95
N LEU A 175 19.93 25.10 63.17
CA LEU A 175 20.69 26.35 63.04
C LEU A 175 21.84 26.42 64.04
N THR A 176 21.60 26.06 65.31
CA THR A 176 22.67 26.04 66.31
C THR A 176 23.74 24.99 65.99
N GLU A 177 23.34 23.78 65.58
CA GLU A 177 24.27 22.71 65.17
C GLU A 177 25.16 23.15 63.99
N ALA A 178 24.59 23.80 62.98
CA ALA A 178 25.33 24.30 61.83
C ALA A 178 26.31 25.45 62.19
N LEU A 179 25.97 26.28 63.18
CA LEU A 179 26.84 27.35 63.69
C LEU A 179 27.95 26.82 64.62
N GLU A 180 27.78 25.63 65.19
CA GLU A 180 28.78 24.96 66.01
C GLU A 180 29.76 24.14 65.18
N ASN A 181 29.27 23.49 64.12
CA ASN A 181 30.05 22.61 63.26
C ASN A 181 30.15 23.16 61.82
N PRO A 182 31.04 24.14 61.54
CA PRO A 182 31.27 24.59 60.17
C PRO A 182 31.99 23.52 59.35
N GLU A 183 31.39 23.12 58.22
CA GLU A 183 31.97 22.16 57.28
C GLU A 183 32.68 22.87 56.11
N VAL A 184 33.87 22.40 55.73
CA VAL A 184 34.66 22.96 54.62
C VAL A 184 34.66 21.97 53.47
N THR A 185 34.04 22.33 52.36
CA THR A 185 33.99 21.53 51.14
C THR A 185 35.19 21.72 50.22
N ASP A 186 36.10 22.65 50.56
CA ASP A 186 37.30 22.94 49.76
C ASP A 186 38.29 21.77 49.77
N TYR A 187 38.60 21.24 48.59
CA TYR A 187 39.69 20.28 48.39
C TYR A 187 40.48 20.60 47.11
N ALA A 188 41.77 20.29 47.13
CA ALA A 188 42.63 20.33 45.94
C ALA A 188 42.73 18.92 45.33
N ILE A 189 43.05 18.84 44.03
CA ILE A 189 43.26 17.58 43.33
C ILE A 189 44.64 17.62 42.71
N ASP A 190 45.46 16.62 43.00
CA ASP A 190 46.79 16.48 42.40
C ASP A 190 46.69 16.04 40.92
N LEU A 191 47.78 16.18 40.16
CA LEU A 191 47.86 15.65 38.78
C LEU A 191 47.61 14.13 38.68
N GLN A 192 47.75 13.40 39.81
CA GLN A 192 47.43 11.98 39.92
C GLN A 192 45.97 11.69 40.32
N GLY A 193 45.13 12.72 40.46
CA GLY A 193 43.72 12.59 40.84
C GLY A 193 43.47 12.38 42.34
N LYS A 194 44.50 12.52 43.19
CA LYS A 194 44.36 12.37 44.65
C LYS A 194 43.78 13.67 45.25
N LYS A 195 42.72 13.53 46.06
CA LYS A 195 42.09 14.66 46.76
C LYS A 195 42.83 15.00 48.05
N MET A 196 43.14 16.27 48.25
CA MET A 196 43.75 16.84 49.45
C MET A 196 42.75 17.77 50.14
N HIS A 197 42.27 17.39 51.31
CA HIS A 197 41.27 18.12 52.09
C HIS A 197 41.93 19.05 53.10
N ASN A 198 41.32 20.21 53.35
CA ASN A 198 41.71 21.07 54.46
C ASN A 198 41.22 20.46 55.81
N PRO A 199 41.97 20.66 56.91
CA PRO A 199 41.53 20.21 58.23
C PRO A 199 40.24 20.93 58.66
N ALA A 200 39.42 20.27 59.48
CA ALA A 200 38.17 20.84 59.97
C ALA A 200 38.42 22.13 60.77
N PRO A 201 37.65 23.19 60.53
CA PRO A 201 37.78 24.45 61.26
C PRO A 201 37.38 24.27 62.73
N VAL A 202 38.22 24.74 63.65
CA VAL A 202 37.93 24.69 65.09
C VAL A 202 37.39 26.05 65.53
N LYS A 203 36.21 26.08 66.16
CA LYS A 203 35.53 27.32 66.59
C LYS A 203 36.30 28.08 67.67
N TYR A 204 36.97 27.37 68.57
CA TYR A 204 37.79 27.95 69.64
C TYR A 204 39.24 27.48 69.49
N LEU A 205 40.18 28.42 69.38
CA LEU A 205 41.61 28.12 69.41
C LEU A 205 42.06 28.01 70.87
N GLU A 206 42.31 26.79 71.36
CA GLU A 206 42.90 26.59 72.68
C GLU A 206 44.42 26.89 72.62
N GLY A 207 44.87 27.95 73.31
CA GLY A 207 46.28 28.33 73.43
C GLY A 207 46.65 29.69 72.81
N THR A 208 47.96 29.99 72.71
CA THR A 208 48.47 31.22 72.07
C THR A 208 48.14 31.21 70.57
N PRO A 209 47.52 32.27 70.00
CA PRO A 209 47.13 32.28 68.60
C PRO A 209 48.35 32.06 67.71
N THR A 210 48.36 30.94 67.00
CA THR A 210 49.38 30.65 65.99
C THR A 210 49.20 31.60 64.82
N ARG A 211 50.32 32.12 64.28
CA ARG A 211 50.34 32.99 63.10
C ARG A 211 49.55 32.30 61.98
N GLN A 212 48.50 32.95 61.46
CA GLN A 212 47.71 32.44 60.34
C GLN A 212 48.65 32.09 59.18
N ARG A 213 48.90 30.79 58.99
CA ARG A 213 49.45 30.27 57.74
C ARG A 213 48.23 29.97 56.87
N GLY A 214 48.27 30.32 55.59
CA GLY A 214 47.16 30.18 54.65
C GLY A 214 46.64 28.74 54.50
N ARG A 215 45.89 28.45 53.44
CA ARG A 215 45.27 27.12 53.26
C ARG A 215 46.36 26.05 53.18
N LEU A 216 46.03 24.82 53.56
CA LEU A 216 47.04 23.75 53.71
C LEU A 216 47.80 23.49 52.40
N TYR A 217 47.09 23.55 51.27
CA TYR A 217 47.66 23.38 49.93
C TYR A 217 48.39 24.62 49.39
N ASP A 218 48.18 25.81 49.96
CA ASP A 218 48.96 27.01 49.61
C ASP A 218 50.42 26.87 50.11
N GLN A 219 50.67 25.97 51.06
CA GLN A 219 52.00 25.72 51.64
C GLN A 219 52.78 24.63 50.88
N THR A 220 52.10 23.75 50.16
CA THR A 220 52.70 22.56 49.51
C THR A 220 52.92 22.73 48.00
N LEU A 221 52.48 23.83 47.40
CA LEU A 221 52.59 24.13 45.96
C LEU A 221 53.60 25.25 45.64
N GLY A 222 54.64 25.41 46.48
CA GLY A 222 55.79 26.29 46.21
C GLY A 222 56.85 25.64 45.33
#